data_AF-A0A0E3QV77-F1
#
_entry.id   AF-A0A0E3QV77-F1
#
_cell.length_a   1.000
_cell.length_b   1.000
_cell.length_c   1.000
_cell.angle_alpha   90.00
_cell.angle_beta   90.00
_cell.angle_gamma   90.00
#
_symmetry.space_group_name_H-M   'P 1'
#
loop_
_entity.id
_entity.type
_entity.pdbx_description
1 polymer ?
#
loop_
_entity_poly.entity_id
_entity_poly.type
_entity_poly.pdbx_seq_one_letter_code
_entity_poly.pdbx_strand_id
1 'polypeptide(L)' 'MKIQFYDTSTGSPTSWKWDFGDGSKSYHQNPTHKYSKAGVYMVSLTVKNAKGSNTKTISGYIKVQ' A
#
# COMPACT_ATOMS: atom_id res chain seq x y z
N MET A 1 6.29 12.14 -8.14
CA MET A 1 6.43 10.83 -8.81
C MET A 1 5.16 10.01 -8.62
N LYS A 2 4.61 9.40 -9.68
CA LYS A 2 3.39 8.57 -9.61
C LYS A 2 3.82 7.09 -9.60
N ILE A 3 3.37 6.34 -8.60
CA ILE A 3 3.71 4.92 -8.40
C ILE A 3 2.41 4.12 -8.38
N GLN A 4 2.37 3.06 -9.19
CA GLN A 4 1.27 2.12 -9.22
C GLN A 4 1.56 0.95 -8.29
N PHE A 5 0.58 0.62 -7.46
CA PHE A 5 0.66 -0.50 -6.53
C PHE A 5 -0.22 -1.63 -7.03
N TYR A 6 0.31 -2.84 -6.93
CA TYR A 6 -0.39 -4.07 -7.28
C TYR A 6 -0.47 -4.97 -6.06
N ASP A 7 -1.69 -5.38 -5.74
CA ASP A 7 -1.93 -6.40 -4.75
C ASP A 7 -1.50 -7.77 -5.29
N THR A 8 -0.75 -8.51 -4.48
CA THR A 8 -0.36 -9.89 -4.73
C THR A 8 -0.83 -10.83 -3.62
N SER A 9 -1.78 -10.35 -2.80
CA SER A 9 -2.30 -11.10 -1.66
C SER A 9 -3.07 -12.34 -2.11
N THR A 10 -2.78 -13.47 -1.47
CA THR A 10 -3.49 -14.74 -1.67
C THR A 10 -4.62 -14.91 -0.66
N GLY A 11 -5.60 -15.78 -0.94
CA GLY A 11 -6.65 -16.13 0.04
C GLY A 11 -7.91 -15.25 -0.02
N SER A 12 -8.25 -14.74 -1.21
CA SER A 12 -9.49 -14.00 -1.50
C SER A 12 -9.77 -12.84 -0.53
N PRO A 13 -8.86 -11.83 -0.47
CA PRO A 13 -9.14 -10.60 0.25
C PRO A 13 -10.39 -9.90 -0.28
N THR A 14 -11.21 -9.38 0.62
CA THR A 14 -12.43 -8.62 0.33
C THR A 14 -12.26 -7.13 0.59
N SER A 15 -11.16 -6.72 1.23
CA SER A 15 -10.87 -5.31 1.51
C SER A 15 -9.37 -5.07 1.56
N TRP A 16 -8.96 -3.91 1.07
CA TRP A 16 -7.57 -3.45 1.04
C TRP A 16 -7.48 -2.09 1.74
N LYS A 17 -6.37 -1.88 2.44
CA LYS A 17 -6.01 -0.59 3.02
C LYS A 17 -4.51 -0.41 2.83
N TRP A 18 -4.18 0.50 1.92
CA TRP A 18 -2.84 0.96 1.65
C TRP A 18 -2.55 2.19 2.51
N ASP A 19 -1.45 2.16 3.24
CA ASP A 19 -0.84 3.32 3.87
C ASP A 19 0.47 3.60 3.13
N PHE A 20 0.61 4.78 2.55
CA PHE A 20 1.76 5.13 1.71
C PHE A 20 2.93 5.69 2.51
N GLY A 21 2.78 5.88 3.82
CA GLY A 21 3.82 6.42 4.70
C GLY A 21 4.04 7.93 4.57
N ASP A 22 3.30 8.61 3.69
CA ASP A 22 3.29 10.07 3.53
C ASP A 22 2.07 10.73 4.19
N GLY A 23 1.28 9.93 4.93
CA GLY A 23 0.00 10.32 5.53
C GLY A 23 -1.22 9.94 4.68
N SER A 24 -1.03 9.73 3.38
CA SER A 24 -2.10 9.34 2.44
C SER A 24 -2.41 7.85 2.55
N LYS A 25 -3.68 7.52 2.30
CA LYS A 25 -4.19 6.14 2.35
C LYS A 25 -5.08 5.85 1.15
N SER A 26 -5.16 4.59 0.73
CA SER A 26 -6.10 4.14 -0.29
C SER A 26 -6.77 2.84 0.10
N TYR A 27 -8.00 2.64 -0.37
CA TYR A 27 -8.80 1.44 -0.09
C TYR A 27 -9.08 0.60 -1.34
N HIS A 28 -8.48 0.97 -2.46
CA HIS A 28 -8.57 0.20 -3.70
C HIS A 28 -7.58 -0.96 -3.66
N GLN A 29 -7.89 -2.04 -4.39
CA GLN A 29 -7.00 -3.19 -4.52
C GLN A 29 -5.66 -2.79 -5.17
N ASN A 30 -5.71 -2.11 -6.32
CA ASN A 30 -4.55 -1.68 -7.09
C ASN A 30 -4.53 -0.15 -7.25
N PRO A 31 -4.21 0.62 -6.19
CA PRO A 31 -4.24 2.07 -6.26
C PRO A 31 -3.03 2.62 -6.98
N THR A 32 -3.18 3.84 -7.50
CA THR A 32 -2.03 4.63 -7.94
C THR A 32 -1.86 5.82 -7.02
N HIS A 33 -0.65 6.03 -6.50
CA HIS A 33 -0.35 7.12 -5.57
C HIS A 33 0.68 8.07 -6.15
N LYS A 34 0.58 9.35 -5.80
CA LYS A 34 1.52 10.37 -6.25
C LYS A 34 2.26 10.95 -5.05
N TYR A 35 3.55 10.66 -4.97
CA TYR A 35 4.47 11.26 -4.00
C TYR A 35 4.93 12.62 -4.52
N SER A 36 4.65 13.67 -3.74
CA SER A 36 5.01 15.06 -4.09
C SER A 36 6.36 15.50 -3.57
N LYS A 37 6.89 14.84 -2.52
CA LYS A 37 8.18 15.16 -1.91
C LYS A 37 9.17 14.02 -2.15
N ALA A 38 10.45 14.39 -2.29
CA ALA A 38 11.55 13.43 -2.26
C ALA A 38 11.70 12.88 -0.84
N GLY A 39 12.00 11.58 -0.72
CA GLY A 39 12.05 10.92 0.58
C GLY A 39 11.98 9.40 0.46
N VAL A 40 12.15 8.75 1.61
CA VAL A 40 11.98 7.30 1.76
C VAL A 40 10.64 7.07 2.44
N TYR A 41 9.75 6.36 1.76
CA TYR A 41 8.41 6.08 2.25
C TYR A 41 8.25 4.61 2.65
N MET A 42 7.56 4.38 3.77
CA MET A 42 7.17 3.04 4.23
C MET A 42 5.75 2.75 3.78
N VAL A 43 5.58 1.74 2.93
CA VAL A 43 4.25 1.37 2.43
C VAL A 43 3.73 0.17 3.20
N SER A 44 2.52 0.26 3.72
CA SER A 44 1.84 -0.85 4.40
C SER A 44 0.56 -1.22 3.68
N LEU A 45 0.39 -2.49 3.36
CA LEU A 45 -0.85 -3.06 2.85
C LEU A 45 -1.50 -3.91 3.94
N THR A 46 -2.68 -3.52 4.38
CA THR A 46 -3.57 -4.37 5.17
C THR A 46 -4.66 -4.93 4.27
N VAL A 47 -4.73 -6.26 4.20
CA VAL A 47 -5.83 -6.98 3.55
C VAL A 47 -6.71 -7.65 4.58
N LYS A 48 -8.02 -7.69 4.30
CA LYS A 48 -9.00 -8.36 5.15
C LYS A 48 -9.90 -9.25 4.29
N ASN A 49 -10.22 -10.42 4.82
CA ASN A 49 -11.26 -11.32 4.30
C ASN A 49 -12.21 -11.74 5.44
N ALA A 50 -13.18 -12.59 5.12
CA ALA A 50 -14.13 -13.11 6.11
C ALA A 50 -13.46 -13.93 7.24
N LYS A 51 -12.25 -14.44 7.02
CA LYS A 51 -11.50 -15.28 7.97
C LYS A 51 -10.58 -14.47 8.89
N GLY A 52 -10.23 -13.23 8.52
CA GLY A 52 -9.35 -12.38 9.32
C GLY A 52 -8.72 -11.24 8.51
N SER A 53 -7.70 -10.61 9.10
CA SER A 53 -6.91 -9.56 8.45
C SER A 53 -5.42 -9.83 8.58
N ASN A 54 -4.67 -9.48 7.55
CA ASN A 54 -3.21 -9.54 7.54
C ASN A 54 -2.63 -8.21 7.06
N THR A 55 -1.53 -7.78 7.65
CA THR A 55 -0.84 -6.53 7.29
C THR A 55 0.58 -6.84 6.91
N LYS A 56 1.00 -6.37 5.74
CA LYS A 56 2.37 -6.42 5.26
C LYS A 56 2.92 -5.02 5.08
N THR A 57 3.97 -4.71 5.82
CA THR A 57 4.71 -3.44 5.69
C THR A 57 5.99 -3.69 4.91
N ILE A 58 6.22 -2.86 3.90
CA ILE A 58 7.43 -2.85 3.09
C ILE A 58 8.14 -1.52 3.34
N SER A 59 9.23 -1.58 4.12
CA SER A 59 10.09 -0.44 4.42
C SER A 59 11.10 -0.21 3.30
N GLY A 60 11.30 1.04 2.89
CA GLY A 60 12.36 1.43 1.96
C GLY A 60 12.06 1.22 0.46
N TYR A 61 10.83 0.88 0.09
CA TYR A 61 10.50 0.48 -1.28
C TYR A 61 10.51 1.65 -2.29
N ILE A 62 10.34 2.89 -1.82
CA ILE A 62 10.24 4.05 -2.70
C ILE A 62 11.26 5.10 -2.27
N LYS A 63 12.33 5.19 -3.05
CA LYS A 63 13.30 6.29 -3.01
C LYS A 63 12.91 7.28 -4.10
N VAL A 64 12.19 8.34 -3.73
CA VAL A 64 11.92 9.45 -4.65
C VAL A 64 13.16 10.35 -4.63
N GLN A 65 13.88 10.42 -5.76
CA GLN A 65 14.99 11.35 -6.00
C GLN A 65 14.60 12.44 -6.98
#